data_AF-A0A3N9UUF9-F1
#
_entry.id   AF-A0A3N9UUF9-F1
#
_cell.length_a   1.000
_cell.length_b   1.000
_cell.length_c   1.000
_cell.angle_alpha   90.00
_cell.angle_beta   90.00
_cell.angle_gamma   90.00
#
_symmetry.space_group_name_H-M   'P 1'
#
loop_
_entity.id
_entity.type
_entity.pdbx_description
1 polymer ?
#
loop_
_entity_poly.entity_id
_entity_poly.type
_entity_poly.pdbx_seq_one_letter_code
_entity_poly.pdbx_strand_id
1 'polypeptide(L)'
;MRAVIDRVEGEFAVLLMGEKGEIRVNFPLSLLPEGCKESDVLSIAIERDAQATDNAKERTSSLMEKLKKKSEGKTGIIQGP
;
A
#
# COMPACT_ATOMS: atom_id res chain seq x y z
N MET A 1 12.41 -11.31 7.54
CA MET A 1 13.19 -11.89 6.41
C MET A 1 14.37 -10.97 6.08
N ARG A 2 15.41 -11.46 5.41
CA ARG A 2 16.56 -10.61 4.98
C ARG A 2 16.56 -10.44 3.47
N ALA A 3 17.02 -9.28 3.03
CA ALA A 3 17.21 -8.94 1.63
C ALA A 3 18.54 -8.23 1.43
N VAL A 4 19.13 -8.34 0.24
CA VAL A 4 20.33 -7.59 -0.15
C VAL A 4 19.97 -6.65 -1.30
N ILE A 5 20.45 -5.42 -1.25
CA ILE A 5 20.37 -4.49 -2.38
C ILE A 5 21.40 -4.95 -3.42
N ASP A 6 20.98 -5.51 -4.54
CA ASP A 6 21.89 -5.97 -5.60
C ASP A 6 22.36 -4.80 -6.46
N ARG A 7 21.43 -3.94 -6.87
CA ARG A 7 21.73 -2.71 -7.61
C ARG A 7 20.66 -1.64 -7.45
N VAL A 8 21.02 -0.41 -7.79
CA VAL A 8 20.10 0.73 -7.88
C VAL A 8 19.95 1.18 -9.32
N GLU A 9 18.70 1.23 -9.81
CA GLU A 9 18.34 1.60 -11.17
C GLU A 9 17.33 2.76 -11.13
N GLY A 10 17.79 3.98 -11.37
CA GLY A 10 16.94 5.17 -11.38
C GLY A 10 16.27 5.41 -10.02
N GLU A 11 14.94 5.32 -9.96
CA GLU A 11 14.13 5.50 -8.73
C GLU A 11 13.84 4.19 -7.98
N PHE A 12 14.40 3.05 -8.43
CA PHE A 12 14.16 1.74 -7.83
C PHE A 12 15.46 1.06 -7.43
N ALA A 13 15.41 0.26 -6.38
CA ALA A 13 16.43 -0.71 -6.01
C ALA A 13 15.95 -2.13 -6.34
N VAL A 14 16.87 -2.97 -6.82
CA VAL A 14 16.62 -4.40 -6.98
C VAL A 14 17.04 -5.11 -5.70
N LEU A 15 16.07 -5.64 -4.97
CA LEU A 15 16.30 -6.43 -3.76
C LEU A 15 16.33 -7.92 -4.10
N LEU A 16 17.37 -8.61 -3.64
CA LEU A 16 17.44 -10.08 -3.66
C LEU A 16 17.05 -10.63 -2.30
N MET A 17 16.07 -11.53 -2.29
CA MET A 17 15.52 -12.15 -1.09
C MET A 17 15.44 -13.67 -1.25
N GLY A 18 15.20 -14.36 -0.15
CA GLY A 18 15.24 -15.83 -0.10
C GLY A 18 16.62 -16.35 0.30
N GLU A 19 16.73 -17.64 0.58
CA GLU A 19 17.96 -18.23 1.12
C GLU A 19 19.13 -18.17 0.13
N LYS A 20 18.83 -18.19 -1.17
CA LYS A 20 19.83 -18.09 -2.25
C LYS A 20 19.69 -16.82 -3.09
N GLY A 21 18.86 -15.87 -2.67
CA GLY A 21 18.57 -14.67 -3.45
C GLY A 21 17.74 -14.95 -4.70
N GLU A 22 16.92 -16.01 -4.72
CA GLU A 22 16.13 -16.38 -5.89
C GLU A 22 14.94 -15.44 -6.15
N ILE A 23 14.51 -14.68 -5.14
CA ILE A 23 13.40 -13.75 -5.25
C ILE A 23 13.95 -12.35 -5.53
N ARG A 24 13.54 -11.75 -6.66
CA ARG A 24 13.89 -10.38 -7.03
C ARG A 24 12.69 -9.46 -6.85
N VAL A 25 12.90 -8.32 -6.20
CA VAL A 25 11.86 -7.31 -5.99
C VAL A 25 12.38 -5.94 -6.38
N ASN A 26 11.67 -5.25 -7.26
CA ASN A 26 11.91 -3.84 -7.52
C ASN A 26 11.23 -3.03 -6.42
N PHE A 27 12.02 -2.33 -5.63
CA PHE A 27 11.58 -1.58 -4.46
C PHE A 27 11.86 -0.08 -4.65
N PRO A 28 10.87 0.82 -4.46
CA PRO A 28 11.10 2.25 -4.62
C PRO A 28 12.18 2.78 -3.66
N LEU A 29 13.12 3.57 -4.17
CA LEU A 29 14.18 4.19 -3.35
C LEU A 29 13.61 5.09 -2.27
N SER A 30 12.48 5.75 -2.53
CA SER A 30 11.79 6.64 -1.59
C SER A 30 11.28 5.92 -0.33
N LEU A 31 11.23 4.59 -0.35
CA LEU A 31 10.79 3.76 0.78
C LEU A 31 11.96 3.06 1.49
N LEU A 32 13.19 3.19 0.97
CA LEU A 32 14.38 2.68 1.63
C LEU A 32 14.82 3.63 2.76
N PRO A 33 15.46 3.10 3.82
CA PRO A 33 16.15 3.92 4.79
C PRO A 33 17.19 4.84 4.12
N GLU A 34 17.38 6.03 4.68
CA GLU A 34 18.38 6.97 4.16
C GLU A 34 19.79 6.37 4.23
N GLY A 35 20.59 6.62 3.19
CA GLY A 35 21.97 6.17 3.11
C GLY A 35 22.16 4.72 2.65
N CYS A 36 21.08 3.99 2.35
CA CYS A 36 21.18 2.66 1.75
C CYS A 36 21.86 2.71 0.37
N LYS A 37 22.73 1.74 0.12
CA LYS A 37 23.49 1.58 -1.13
C LYS A 37 23.55 0.10 -1.56
N GLU A 38 24.11 -0.12 -2.74
CA GLU A 38 24.36 -1.49 -3.24
C GLU A 38 25.16 -2.32 -2.21
N SER A 39 24.83 -3.60 -2.15
CA SER A 39 25.32 -4.60 -1.19
C SER A 39 24.86 -4.44 0.26
N ASP A 40 24.07 -3.41 0.61
CA ASP A 40 23.52 -3.32 1.96
C ASP A 40 22.48 -4.42 2.21
N VAL A 41 22.46 -4.91 3.46
CA VAL A 41 21.54 -5.95 3.89
C VAL A 41 20.40 -5.34 4.70
N LEU A 42 19.17 -5.53 4.23
CA LEU A 42 17.95 -5.05 4.83
C LEU A 42 17.27 -6.18 5.63
N SER A 43 16.69 -5.80 6.76
CA SER A 43 15.69 -6.63 7.45
C SER A 43 14.30 -6.17 7.02
N ILE A 44 13.52 -7.06 6.43
CA ILE A 44 12.16 -6.80 5.96
C ILE A 44 11.17 -7.56 6.86
N ALA A 45 10.13 -6.86 7.30
CA ALA A 45 8.99 -7.44 8.01
C ALA A 45 7.71 -7.07 7.26
N ILE A 46 6.89 -8.06 6.96
CA ILE A 46 5.58 -7.88 6.34
C ILE A 46 4.58 -8.61 7.21
N GLU A 47 3.64 -7.87 7.78
CA GLU A 47 2.66 -8.40 8.73
C GLU A 47 1.26 -7.98 8.30
N ARG A 48 0.31 -8.91 8.43
CA ARG A 48 -1.10 -8.62 8.16
C ARG A 48 -1.70 -7.92 9.37
N ASP A 49 -2.10 -6.67 9.19
CA ASP A 49 -2.91 -5.95 10.17
C ASP A 49 -4.41 -6.15 9.87
N ALA A 50 -5.03 -7.11 10.56
CA ALA A 50 -6.46 -7.40 10.41
C ALA A 50 -7.34 -6.23 10.86
N GLN A 51 -6.97 -5.54 11.93
CA GLN A 51 -7.77 -4.47 12.49
C GLN A 51 -7.76 -3.23 11.59
N ALA A 52 -6.59 -2.81 11.10
CA ALA A 52 -6.50 -1.74 10.12
C ALA A 52 -7.25 -2.09 8.82
N THR A 53 -7.19 -3.36 8.40
CA THR A 53 -7.94 -3.84 7.22
C THR A 53 -9.44 -3.71 7.41
N ASP A 54 -9.97 -4.12 8.56
CA ASP A 54 -11.41 -4.04 8.83
C ASP A 54 -11.87 -2.59 9.00
N ASN A 55 -11.10 -1.76 9.70
CA ASN A 55 -11.35 -0.31 9.79
C ASN A 55 -11.40 0.35 8.40
N ALA A 56 -10.53 -0.05 7.47
CA ALA A 56 -10.53 0.48 6.10
C ALA A 56 -11.81 0.07 5.34
N LYS A 57 -12.31 -1.15 5.54
CA LYS A 57 -13.59 -1.60 4.97
C LYS A 57 -14.76 -0.79 5.52
N GLU A 58 -14.80 -0.56 6.82
CA GLU A 58 -15.87 0.22 7.47
C GLU A 58 -15.88 1.69 7.02
N ARG A 59 -14.70 2.31 6.84
CA ARG A 59 -14.61 3.65 6.26
C ARG A 59 -15.16 3.68 4.83
N THR A 60 -14.87 2.66 4.04
CA THR A 60 -15.34 2.58 2.65
C THR A 60 -16.86 2.36 2.59
N SER A 61 -17.40 1.48 3.42
CA SER A 61 -18.85 1.23 3.47
C SER A 61 -19.62 2.46 3.95
N SER A 62 -19.14 3.14 4.99
CA SER A 62 -19.76 4.35 5.51
C SER A 62 -19.71 5.53 4.52
N LEU A 63 -18.64 5.67 3.73
CA LEU A 63 -18.59 6.64 2.63
C LEU A 63 -19.62 6.31 1.54
N MET A 64 -19.76 5.04 1.18
CA MET A 64 -20.76 4.63 0.19
C MET A 64 -22.20 4.84 0.67
N GLU A 65 -22.48 4.57 1.94
CA GLU A 65 -23.80 4.82 2.51
C GLU A 65 -24.16 6.32 2.51
N LYS A 66 -23.19 7.18 2.86
CA LYS A 66 -23.38 8.64 2.79
C LYS A 66 -23.65 9.13 1.36
N LEU A 67 -22.98 8.55 0.37
CA LEU A 67 -23.22 8.88 -1.05
C LEU A 67 -24.62 8.47 -1.50
N LYS A 68 -25.09 7.27 -1.14
CA LYS A 68 -26.45 6.80 -1.44
C LYS A 68 -27.52 7.69 -0.82
N LYS A 69 -27.40 7.98 0.48
CA LYS A 69 -28.32 8.88 1.20
C LYS A 69 -28.37 10.29 0.58
N LYS A 70 -27.24 10.79 0.08
CA LYS A 70 -27.17 12.10 -0.60
C LYS A 70 -27.81 12.08 -2.00
N SER A 71 -27.75 10.96 -2.73
CA SER A 71 -28.47 10.82 -4.00
C SER A 71 -29.97 10.66 -3.80
N GLU A 72 -30.40 9.93 -2.78
CA GLU A 72 -31.82 9.69 -2.47
C GLU A 72 -32.53 10.95 -1.94
N GLY A 73 -31.81 11.79 -1.18
CA GLY A 73 -32.32 13.08 -0.71
C GLY A 73 -32.54 14.14 -1.80
N LYS A 74 -32.09 13.91 -3.05
CA LYS A 74 -32.30 14.83 -4.19
C LYS A 74 -33.52 14.47 -5.05
N THR A 75 -34.06 13.27 -4.95
CA THR A 75 -35.23 12.84 -5.75
C THR A 75 -36.57 13.26 -5.13
N GLY A 76 -36.58 13.69 -3.86
CA GLY A 76 -37.81 14.03 -3.12
C GLY A 76 -38.33 15.47 -3.25
N ILE A 77 -37.69 16.36 -4.01
CA ILE A 77 -38.05 17.80 -4.06
C ILE A 77 -38.71 18.26 -5.38
N ILE A 78 -39.16 17.35 -6.24
CA ILE A 78 -40.01 17.71 -7.39
C ILE A 78 -41.46 17.19 -7.19
N GLN A 79 -42.27 17.95 -6.46
CA GLN A 79 -43.73 17.89 -6.56
C GLN A 79 -44.30 19.30 -6.76
N GLY A 80 -44.83 19.55 -7.97
CA GLY A 80 -45.86 20.54 -8.33
C GLY A 80 -45.48 22.03 -8.25
N PRO A 81 -46.17 22.94 -8.96
CA PRO A 81 -47.54 22.83 -9.47
C PRO A 81 -47.69 22.37 -10.92
#